data_AF-A0AAE4V4C5-F1
#
_entry.id   AF-A0AAE4V4C5-F1
#
_cell.length_a   1.000
_cell.length_b   1.000
_cell.length_c   1.000
_cell.angle_alpha   90.00
_cell.angle_beta   90.00
_cell.angle_gamma   90.00
#
_symmetry.space_group_name_H-M   'P 1'
#
loop_
_entity.id
_entity.type
_entity.pdbx_description
1 polymer ?
#
loop_
_entity_poly.entity_id
_entity_poly.type
_entity_poly.pdbx_seq_one_letter_code
_entity_poly.pdbx_strand_id
1 'polypeptide(L)'
;LRLSGRWLPCAVLGSAVCGVLLLAVVVDPDAYIAQKNVERFEETGRIDVSYLRQLSVDAVPALDRLPEPERSCALYRLQHEVDEGAEWYEYNAARNRARDLLAAHPVGRCDRVAS
;
A
#
# COMPACT_ATOMS: atom_id res chain seq x y z
N LEU A 1 -16.14 -25.90 40.15
CA LEU A 1 -15.38 -25.86 38.88
C LEU A 1 -14.17 -24.94 39.09
N ARG A 2 -12.95 -25.48 39.22
CA ARG A 2 -11.73 -24.65 39.24
C ARG A 2 -11.36 -24.36 37.78
N LEU A 3 -11.74 -23.20 37.27
CA LEU A 3 -11.28 -22.74 35.96
C LEU A 3 -9.78 -22.47 36.09
N SER A 4 -8.95 -23.40 35.63
CA SER A 4 -7.50 -23.17 35.57
C SER A 4 -7.24 -22.02 34.60
N GLY A 5 -6.72 -20.87 35.06
CA GLY A 5 -6.42 -19.69 34.23
C GLY A 5 -5.38 -19.90 33.12
N ARG A 6 -4.98 -21.15 32.85
CA ARG A 6 -4.01 -21.55 31.81
C ARG A 6 -4.48 -21.24 30.40
N TRP A 7 -5.76 -20.96 30.18
CA TRP A 7 -6.32 -20.54 28.89
C TRP A 7 -6.28 -19.02 28.67
N LEU A 8 -6.12 -18.22 29.75
CA LEU A 8 -6.14 -16.75 29.67
C LEU A 8 -5.00 -16.19 28.79
N PRO A 9 -3.73 -16.63 28.93
CA PRO A 9 -2.66 -16.12 28.06
C PRO A 9 -2.93 -16.42 26.58
N CYS A 10 -3.40 -17.63 26.27
CA CYS A 10 -3.73 -18.01 24.90
C CYS A 10 -4.91 -17.18 24.35
N ALA A 11 -5.93 -16.91 25.16
CA ALA A 11 -7.06 -16.07 24.76
C ALA A 11 -6.65 -14.62 24.48
N VAL A 12 -5.77 -14.05 25.30
CA VAL A 12 -5.23 -12.68 25.11
C VAL A 12 -4.38 -12.60 23.85
N LEU A 13 -3.50 -13.58 23.62
CA LEU A 13 -2.70 -13.63 22.39
C LEU A 13 -3.58 -13.81 21.15
N GLY A 14 -4.56 -14.72 21.23
CA GLY A 14 -5.52 -14.96 20.15
C GLY A 14 -6.32 -13.70 19.82
N SER A 15 -6.83 -12.97 20.81
CA SER A 15 -7.57 -11.74 20.57
C SER A 15 -6.70 -10.62 19.99
N ALA A 16 -5.45 -10.49 20.44
CA ALA A 16 -4.50 -9.52 19.88
C ALA A 16 -4.19 -9.80 18.40
N VAL A 17 -3.88 -11.06 18.05
CA VAL A 17 -3.62 -11.46 16.66
C VAL A 17 -4.86 -11.25 15.79
N CYS A 18 -6.03 -11.69 16.24
CA CYS A 18 -7.27 -11.46 15.52
C CYS A 18 -7.55 -9.97 15.32
N GLY A 19 -7.31 -9.13 16.33
CA GLY A 19 -7.46 -7.68 16.23
C GLY A 19 -6.54 -7.06 15.16
N VAL A 20 -5.27 -7.47 15.12
CA VAL A 20 -4.32 -7.01 14.10
C VAL A 20 -4.73 -7.47 12.69
N LEU A 21 -5.11 -8.73 12.53
CA LEU A 21 -5.54 -9.26 11.23
C LEU A 21 -6.81 -8.56 10.72
N LEU A 22 -7.79 -8.33 11.60
CA LEU A 22 -9.01 -7.60 11.25
C LEU A 22 -8.69 -6.17 10.81
N LEU A 23 -7.79 -5.47 11.52
CA LEU A 23 -7.37 -4.13 11.11
C LEU A 23 -6.65 -4.13 9.77
N ALA A 24 -5.74 -5.08 9.54
CA ALA A 24 -5.02 -5.19 8.28
C ALA A 24 -5.96 -5.40 7.09
N VAL A 25 -6.98 -6.25 7.25
CA VAL A 25 -7.97 -6.54 6.20
C VAL A 25 -8.94 -5.38 5.96
N VAL A 26 -9.33 -4.66 7.03
CA VAL A 26 -10.34 -3.59 6.91
C VAL A 26 -9.74 -2.26 6.44
N VAL A 27 -8.51 -1.94 6.88
CA VAL A 27 -7.93 -0.61 6.66
C VAL A 27 -7.01 -0.57 5.45
N ASP A 28 -6.32 -1.67 5.13
CA ASP A 28 -5.21 -1.68 4.18
C ASP A 28 -4.18 -0.57 4.50
N PRO A 29 -3.19 -0.86 5.36
CA PRO A 29 -2.32 0.18 5.92
C PRO A 29 -1.58 0.97 4.85
N ASP A 30 -1.15 0.32 3.77
CA ASP A 30 -0.34 0.96 2.73
C ASP A 30 -1.20 1.88 1.86
N ALA A 31 -2.41 1.46 1.50
CA ALA A 31 -3.40 2.32 0.84
C ALA A 31 -3.76 3.54 1.71
N TYR A 32 -3.97 3.33 3.02
CA TYR A 32 -4.27 4.40 3.96
C TYR A 32 -3.12 5.40 4.12
N ILE A 33 -1.88 4.90 4.27
CA ILE A 33 -0.67 5.74 4.36
C ILE A 33 -0.51 6.57 3.08
N ALA A 34 -0.68 5.96 1.91
CA ALA A 34 -0.59 6.64 0.63
C ALA A 34 -1.64 7.75 0.53
N GLN A 35 -2.90 7.46 0.86
CA GLN A 35 -3.98 8.45 0.86
C GLN A 35 -3.64 9.65 1.75
N LYS A 36 -3.19 9.42 2.99
CA LYS A 36 -2.86 10.51 3.92
C LYS A 36 -1.67 11.34 3.47
N ASN A 37 -0.67 10.74 2.83
CA ASN A 37 0.45 11.49 2.30
C ASN A 37 0.07 12.32 1.07
N VAL A 38 -0.84 11.83 0.23
CA VAL A 38 -1.39 12.59 -0.91
C VAL A 38 -2.22 13.78 -0.43
N GLU A 39 -3.13 13.56 0.53
CA GLU A 39 -3.92 14.64 1.15
C GLU A 39 -3.00 15.72 1.77
N ARG A 40 -1.97 15.31 2.53
CA ARG A 40 -0.98 16.26 3.08
C ARG A 40 -0.19 16.97 1.99
N PHE A 41 0.11 16.30 0.87
CA PHE A 41 0.83 16.91 -0.23
C PHE A 41 0.00 18.03 -0.88
N GLU A 42 -1.30 17.85 -1.05
CA GLU A 42 -2.19 18.90 -1.57
C GLU A 42 -2.16 20.16 -0.70
N GLU A 43 -2.06 20.00 0.62
CA GLU A 43 -2.00 21.12 1.56
C GLU A 43 -0.61 21.77 1.66
N THR A 44 0.46 20.96 1.58
CA THR A 44 1.81 21.41 1.97
C THR A 44 2.84 21.42 0.85
N GLY A 45 2.55 20.80 -0.29
CA GLY A 45 3.49 20.56 -1.38
C GLY A 45 4.64 19.61 -1.02
N ARG A 46 4.62 18.97 0.16
CA ARG A 46 5.74 18.14 0.66
C ARG A 46 5.40 16.66 0.65
N ILE A 47 6.24 15.88 -0.03
CA ILE A 47 6.08 14.43 -0.16
C ILE A 47 7.41 13.69 -0.29
N ASP A 48 7.55 12.62 0.48
CA ASP A 48 8.69 11.70 0.42
C ASP A 48 8.37 10.53 -0.51
N VAL A 49 8.68 10.71 -1.79
CA VAL A 49 8.48 9.67 -2.81
C VAL A 49 9.40 8.47 -2.59
N SER A 50 10.53 8.64 -1.89
CA SER A 50 11.46 7.54 -1.61
C SER A 50 10.90 6.57 -0.56
N TYR A 51 10.11 7.10 0.38
CA TYR A 51 9.29 6.31 1.30
C TYR A 51 8.08 5.70 0.59
N LEU A 52 7.29 6.51 -0.12
CA LEU A 52 6.04 6.05 -0.73
C LEU A 52 6.24 5.00 -1.80
N ARG A 53 7.35 5.08 -2.56
CA ARG A 53 7.67 4.05 -3.54
C ARG A 53 7.93 2.69 -2.91
N GLN A 54 8.09 2.54 -1.59
CA GLN A 54 8.35 1.24 -0.92
C GLN A 54 7.07 0.57 -0.39
N LEU A 55 5.92 1.23 -0.50
CA LEU A 55 4.63 0.64 -0.15
C LEU A 55 4.26 -0.51 -1.10
N SER A 56 3.24 -1.27 -0.73
CA SER A 56 2.64 -2.33 -1.55
C SER A 56 1.90 -1.76 -2.78
N VAL A 57 1.50 -2.66 -3.69
CA VAL A 57 0.66 -2.35 -4.85
C VAL A 57 -0.71 -1.76 -4.49
N ASP A 58 -1.16 -1.92 -3.24
CA ASP A 58 -2.42 -1.34 -2.75
C ASP A 58 -2.36 0.20 -2.69
N ALA A 59 -1.16 0.78 -2.63
CA ALA A 59 -0.94 2.22 -2.64
C ALA A 59 -1.19 2.86 -4.03
N VAL A 60 -1.16 2.08 -5.12
CA VAL A 60 -1.19 2.59 -6.51
C VAL A 60 -2.38 3.55 -6.76
N PRO A 61 -3.64 3.22 -6.41
CA PRO A 61 -4.76 4.13 -6.68
C PRO A 61 -4.66 5.47 -5.95
N ALA A 62 -4.06 5.50 -4.77
CA ALA A 62 -3.85 6.74 -4.04
C ALA A 62 -2.74 7.57 -4.68
N LEU A 63 -1.59 6.94 -4.98
CA LEU A 63 -0.42 7.59 -5.57
C LEU A 63 -0.66 8.09 -7.00
N ASP A 64 -1.55 7.43 -7.76
CA ASP A 64 -1.94 7.84 -9.11
C ASP A 64 -2.60 9.24 -9.16
N ARG A 65 -3.10 9.73 -8.04
CA ARG A 65 -3.71 11.07 -7.92
C ARG A 65 -2.70 12.21 -7.77
N LEU A 66 -1.41 11.88 -7.56
CA LEU A 66 -0.38 12.91 -7.48
C LEU A 66 -0.20 13.63 -8.83
N PRO A 67 0.17 14.91 -8.84
CA PRO A 67 0.65 15.54 -10.05
C PRO A 67 2.03 14.96 -10.45
N GLU A 68 2.40 15.18 -11.71
CA GLU A 68 3.76 14.92 -12.15
C GLU A 68 4.71 16.02 -11.67
N PRO A 69 5.97 15.70 -11.32
CA PRO A 69 6.63 14.40 -11.47
C PRO A 69 6.47 13.42 -10.28
N GLU A 70 5.81 13.83 -9.19
CA GLU A 70 5.68 13.04 -7.95
C GLU A 70 5.05 11.68 -8.20
N ARG A 71 4.00 11.66 -9.03
CA ARG A 71 3.29 10.45 -9.43
C ARG A 71 4.23 9.43 -10.05
N SER A 72 4.93 9.79 -11.13
CA SER A 72 5.84 8.86 -11.80
C SER A 72 6.98 8.41 -10.90
N CYS A 73 7.50 9.32 -10.06
CA CYS A 73 8.53 8.98 -9.08
C CYS A 73 8.07 8.00 -7.99
N ALA A 74 6.83 8.11 -7.53
CA ALA A 74 6.27 7.19 -6.54
C ALA A 74 5.90 5.83 -7.14
N LEU A 75 5.44 5.81 -8.40
CA LEU A 75 4.93 4.60 -9.07
C LEU A 75 5.98 3.80 -9.83
N TYR A 76 7.15 4.35 -10.15
CA TYR A 76 8.17 3.69 -10.99
C TYR A 76 8.50 2.26 -10.54
N ARG A 77 8.76 2.03 -9.24
CA ARG A 77 9.08 0.69 -8.73
C ARG A 77 7.84 -0.22 -8.68
N LEU A 78 6.69 0.34 -8.34
CA LEU A 78 5.42 -0.38 -8.26
C LEU A 78 4.96 -0.89 -9.62
N GLN A 79 5.20 -0.14 -10.70
CA GLN A 79 4.94 -0.60 -12.06
C GLN A 79 5.71 -1.89 -12.39
N HIS A 80 7.01 -1.92 -12.07
CA HIS A 80 7.82 -3.12 -12.30
C HIS A 80 7.28 -4.31 -11.48
N GLU A 81 6.89 -4.11 -10.23
CA GLU A 81 6.29 -5.17 -9.38
C GLU A 81 4.95 -5.68 -9.91
N VAL A 82 4.19 -4.82 -10.58
CA VAL A 82 2.93 -5.15 -11.23
C VAL A 82 3.16 -5.94 -12.53
N ASP A 83 4.21 -5.60 -13.28
CA ASP A 83 4.61 -6.24 -14.54
C ASP A 83 5.32 -7.59 -14.31
N GLU A 84 6.09 -7.73 -13.22
CA GLU A 84 6.88 -8.91 -12.89
C GLU A 84 6.06 -10.07 -12.27
N GLY A 85 4.81 -9.86 -11.86
CA GLY A 85 4.05 -10.86 -11.09
C GLY A 85 2.59 -11.10 -11.49
N ALA A 86 2.24 -12.32 -11.86
CA ALA A 86 1.75 -13.34 -10.93
C ALA A 86 1.66 -14.67 -11.70
N GLU A 87 1.96 -15.81 -11.07
CA GLU A 87 1.63 -17.12 -11.64
C GLU A 87 0.14 -17.16 -11.99
N TRP A 88 -0.26 -17.89 -13.02
CA TRP A 88 -1.65 -17.88 -13.53
C TRP A 88 -2.71 -18.28 -12.47
N TYR A 89 -2.28 -18.89 -11.36
CA TYR A 89 -3.13 -19.30 -10.25
C TYR A 89 -3.24 -18.25 -9.12
N GLU A 90 -2.43 -17.19 -9.14
CA GLU A 90 -2.43 -16.17 -8.09
C GLU A 90 -3.38 -15.02 -8.42
N TYR A 91 -4.58 -15.09 -7.85
CA TYR A 91 -5.51 -13.96 -7.89
C TYR A 91 -5.13 -12.91 -6.83
N ASN A 92 -4.65 -11.75 -7.28
CA ASN A 92 -4.43 -10.58 -6.44
C ASN A 92 -5.28 -9.40 -6.96
N ALA A 93 -6.34 -9.06 -6.23
CA ALA A 93 -7.29 -8.01 -6.62
C ALA A 93 -6.63 -6.62 -6.71
N ALA A 94 -5.67 -6.33 -5.84
CA ALA A 94 -4.95 -5.07 -5.84
C ALA A 94 -4.05 -4.94 -7.06
N ARG A 95 -3.31 -6.00 -7.40
CA ARG A 95 -2.46 -6.04 -8.58
C ARG A 95 -3.28 -5.91 -9.86
N ASN A 96 -4.44 -6.56 -9.96
CA ASN A 96 -5.34 -6.39 -11.10
C ASN A 96 -5.77 -4.93 -11.25
N ARG A 97 -6.22 -4.29 -10.17
CA ARG A 97 -6.63 -2.88 -10.17
C ARG A 97 -5.47 -1.95 -10.53
N ALA A 98 -4.27 -2.22 -10.01
CA ALA A 98 -3.06 -1.48 -10.32
C ALA A 98 -2.69 -1.63 -11.80
N ARG A 99 -2.77 -2.83 -12.39
CA ARG A 99 -2.55 -3.03 -13.84
C ARG A 99 -3.48 -2.18 -14.68
N ASP A 100 -4.78 -2.19 -14.37
CA ASP A 100 -5.78 -1.42 -15.13
C ASP A 100 -5.49 0.08 -15.06
N LEU A 101 -5.16 0.59 -13.86
CA LEU A 101 -4.81 2.00 -13.66
C LEU A 101 -3.52 2.39 -14.37
N LEU A 102 -2.46 1.60 -14.22
CA LEU A 102 -1.15 1.89 -14.83
C LEU A 102 -1.17 1.72 -16.36
N ALA A 103 -2.05 0.87 -16.90
CA ALA A 103 -2.31 0.78 -18.33
C ALA A 103 -3.05 2.03 -18.86
N ALA A 104 -4.02 2.54 -18.10
CA ALA A 104 -4.75 3.75 -18.44
C ALA A 104 -3.89 5.02 -18.30
N HIS A 105 -3.05 5.06 -17.26
CA HIS A 105 -2.15 6.16 -16.94
C HIS A 105 -0.70 5.63 -16.86
N PRO A 106 0.01 5.53 -17.99
CA PRO A 106 1.39 5.05 -17.98
C PRO A 106 2.30 5.86 -17.06
N VAL A 107 3.23 5.19 -16.38
CA VAL A 107 4.25 5.84 -15.57
C VAL A 107 5.30 6.46 -16.49
N GLY A 108 5.58 7.75 -16.29
CA GLY A 108 6.60 8.48 -17.02
C GLY A 108 8.00 8.31 -16.40
N ARG A 109 8.94 9.15 -16.83
CA ARG A 109 10.25 9.23 -16.17
C ARG A 109 10.12 9.93 -14.83
N CYS A 110 10.85 9.43 -13.84
CA CYS A 110 11.05 10.16 -12.59
C CYS A 110 12.22 11.15 -12.77
N ASP A 111 11.88 12.41 -13.02
CA ASP A 111 12.87 13.47 -13.25
C ASP A 111 13.27 14.21 -11.95
N ARG A 112 12.91 13.70 -10.76
CA ARG A 112 13.49 14.20 -9.50
C ARG A 112 14.94 13.76 -9.39
N VAL A 113 15.85 14.73 -9.39
CA VAL A 113 17.21 14.54 -8.90
C VAL A 113 17.11 14.13 -7.43
N ALA A 114 17.58 12.93 -7.09
CA ALA A 114 17.55 12.40 -5.73
C ALA A 114 18.08 13.47 -4.75
N SER A 115 17.23 13.89 -3.81
CA SER A 115 17.59 14.77 -2.69
C SER A 115 17.94 13.93 -1.47
#